data_AF-A0AAW9BML4-F1
#
_entry.id   AF-A0AAW9BML4-F1
#
_cell.length_a   1.000
_cell.length_b   1.000
_cell.length_c   1.000
_cell.angle_alpha   90.00
_cell.angle_beta   90.00
_cell.angle_gamma   90.00
#
_symmetry.space_group_name_H-M   'P 1'
#
loop_
_entity.id
_entity.type
_entity.pdbx_description
1 polymer ?
#
loop_
_entity_poly.entity_id
_entity_poly.type
_entity_poly.pdbx_seq_one_letter_code
_entity_poly.pdbx_strand_id
1 'polypeptide(L)' 'SSSTERWGSAGAERREQSDVDTGDAIPDGITPQNYNYRAQIMTSQNTPPAGTYTDSIIVDVQF' A
#
# COMPACT_ATOMS: atom_id res chain seq x y z
N SER A 1 0.73 18.60 5.12
CA SER A 1 1.07 17.97 3.83
C SER A 1 0.92 16.47 4.02
N SER A 2 -0.23 15.91 3.65
CA SER A 2 -0.44 14.46 3.60
C SER A 2 -0.13 14.05 2.17
N SER A 3 0.94 13.30 1.98
CA SER A 3 1.34 12.86 0.65
C SER A 3 0.68 11.51 0.38
N THR A 4 -0.15 11.44 -0.66
CA THR A 4 -0.70 10.19 -1.23
C THR A 4 0.37 9.21 -1.71
N GLU A 5 1.65 9.60 -1.66
CA GLU A 5 2.80 8.75 -1.98
C GLU A 5 3.02 7.62 -0.96
N ARG A 6 2.54 7.79 0.29
CA ARG A 6 2.71 6.80 1.37
C ARG A 6 1.37 6.17 1.75
N TRP A 7 1.30 4.84 1.64
CA TRP A 7 0.20 4.04 2.21
C TRP A 7 0.53 3.67 3.66
N GLY A 8 -0.34 4.07 4.59
CA GLY A 8 -0.20 3.85 6.02
C GLY A 8 -1.54 3.79 6.74
N SER A 9 -1.50 3.61 8.07
CA SER A 9 -2.71 3.45 8.89
C SER A 9 -3.30 4.76 9.41
N ALA A 10 -2.65 5.90 9.18
CA ALA A 10 -2.96 7.17 9.81
C ALA A 10 -3.56 8.18 8.83
N GLY A 11 -4.70 8.79 9.21
CA GLY A 11 -5.33 9.89 8.45
C GLY A 11 -5.53 9.55 6.97
N ALA A 12 -5.07 10.45 6.09
CA ALA A 12 -5.19 10.34 4.64
C ALA A 12 -4.11 9.47 3.97
N GLU A 13 -3.33 8.70 4.75
CA GLU A 13 -2.45 7.66 4.20
C GLU A 13 -3.20 6.33 3.94
N ARG A 14 -4.43 6.18 4.46
CA ARG A 14 -5.27 5.03 4.16
C ARG A 14 -5.79 5.11 2.73
N ARG A 15 -5.95 3.96 2.08
CA ARG A 15 -6.55 3.83 0.74
C ARG A 15 -8.03 3.50 0.90
N GLU A 16 -8.87 4.31 0.28
CA GLU A 16 -10.32 4.13 0.27
C GLU A 16 -10.78 3.32 -0.96
N GLN A 17 -12.03 2.87 -0.94
CA GLN A 17 -12.62 2.16 -2.09
C GLN A 17 -12.60 3.00 -3.38
N SER A 18 -12.63 4.33 -3.27
CA SER A 18 -12.49 5.25 -4.39
C SER A 18 -11.08 5.28 -5.00
N ASP A 19 -10.07 4.75 -4.30
CA ASP A 19 -8.66 4.77 -4.74
C ASP A 19 -8.24 3.46 -5.43
N VAL A 20 -9.21 2.63 -5.86
CA VAL A 20 -8.93 1.36 -6.54
C VAL A 20 -8.21 1.61 -7.87
N ASP A 21 -7.09 0.91 -8.11
CA ASP A 21 -6.24 1.18 -9.27
C ASP A 21 -6.77 0.55 -10.56
N THR A 22 -7.42 -0.61 -10.45
CA THR A 22 -8.07 -1.29 -11.58
C THR A 22 -9.26 -2.11 -11.08
N GLY A 23 -10.40 -1.93 -11.74
CA GLY A 23 -11.65 -2.60 -11.44
C GLY A 23 -12.35 -3.01 -12.74
N ASP A 24 -11.65 -3.74 -13.61
CA ASP A 24 -12.32 -4.37 -14.73
C ASP A 24 -13.19 -5.50 -14.17
N ALA A 25 -14.46 -5.18 -13.94
CA ALA A 25 -15.46 -6.12 -13.53
C ALA A 25 -15.71 -7.09 -14.69
N ILE A 26 -15.25 -8.32 -14.55
CA ILE A 26 -15.86 -9.44 -15.27
C ILE A 26 -17.31 -9.48 -14.75
N PRO A 27 -18.34 -9.54 -15.60
CA PRO A 27 -19.73 -9.60 -15.17
C PRO A 27 -20.08 -11.00 -14.63
N ASP A 28 -19.37 -11.44 -13.59
CA ASP A 28 -19.58 -12.66 -12.83
C ASP A 28 -20.23 -12.40 -11.46
N GLY A 29 -20.53 -11.13 -11.15
CA GLY A 29 -21.12 -10.69 -9.88
C GLY A 29 -20.10 -10.37 -8.79
N ILE A 30 -18.81 -10.35 -9.10
CA ILE A 30 -17.72 -9.97 -8.18
C ILE A 30 -17.16 -8.62 -8.61
N THR A 31 -16.98 -7.69 -7.66
CA THR A 31 -16.30 -6.41 -7.88
C THR A 31 -14.91 -6.44 -7.24
N PRO A 32 -13.87 -6.93 -7.95
CA PRO A 32 -12.52 -7.01 -7.40
C PRO A 32 -11.96 -5.60 -7.15
N GLN A 33 -11.26 -5.44 -6.02
CA GLN A 33 -10.56 -4.20 -5.67
C GLN A 33 -9.06 -4.44 -5.67
N ASN A 34 -8.37 -3.92 -6.69
CA ASN A 34 -6.92 -4.04 -6.80
C ASN A 34 -6.24 -2.73 -6.37
N TYR A 35 -5.28 -2.84 -5.45
CA TYR A 35 -4.47 -1.72 -4.98
C TYR A 35 -2.99 -2.03 -5.20
N ASN A 36 -2.37 -1.31 -6.13
CA ASN A 36 -0.95 -1.42 -6.43
C ASN A 36 -0.13 -0.66 -5.38
N TYR A 37 1.00 -1.24 -4.97
CA TYR A 37 1.93 -0.62 -4.04
C TYR A 37 3.37 -0.70 -4.57
N ARG A 38 4.19 0.29 -4.21
CA ARG A 38 5.63 0.32 -4.49
C ARG A 38 6.39 0.20 -3.17
N ALA A 39 7.09 -0.92 -2.97
CA ALA A 39 8.08 -1.01 -1.90
C ALA A 39 9.37 -0.29 -2.32
N GLN A 40 9.90 0.56 -1.44
CA GLN A 40 11.11 1.34 -1.72
C GLN A 40 12.01 1.40 -0.48
N ILE A 41 13.32 1.27 -0.69
CA ILE A 41 14.31 1.54 0.36
C ILE A 41 14.45 3.06 0.49
N MET A 42 14.29 3.58 1.70
CA MET A 42 14.47 5.01 1.96
C MET A 42 15.94 5.39 1.78
N THR A 43 16.22 6.30 0.86
CA THR A 43 17.59 6.71 0.50
C THR A 43 18.27 7.57 1.57
N SER A 44 17.50 8.14 2.50
CA SER A 44 18.01 8.90 3.64
C SER A 44 18.48 8.02 4.81
N GLN A 45 18.29 6.70 4.72
CA GLN A 45 18.70 5.77 5.76
C GLN A 45 20.21 5.54 5.72
N ASN A 46 20.86 5.53 6.89
CA ASN A 46 22.25 5.08 7.01
C ASN A 46 22.40 3.64 6.50
N THR A 47 23.44 3.37 5.71
CA THR A 47 23.72 2.04 5.19
C THR A 47 23.83 1.04 6.35
N PRO A 48 22.93 0.05 6.43
CA PRO A 48 23.00 -0.93 7.49
C PRO A 48 24.13 -1.95 7.16
N PRO A 49 24.64 -2.69 8.15
CA PRO A 49 25.67 -3.71 7.92
C PRO A 49 25.24 -4.75 6.87
N ALA A 50 26.20 -5.50 6.32
CA ALA A 50 25.87 -6.59 5.40
C ALA A 50 25.03 -7.67 6.12
N GLY A 51 23.92 -8.07 5.51
CA GLY A 51 23.01 -9.06 6.08
C GLY A 51 21.73 -9.20 5.27
N THR A 52 20.93 -10.19 5.62
CA THR A 52 19.57 -10.36 5.09
C THR A 52 18.59 -9.62 5.99
N TYR A 53 17.80 -8.73 5.39
CA TYR A 53 16.76 -7.97 6.07
C TYR A 53 15.39 -8.47 5.63
N THR A 54 14.52 -8.76 6.60
CA THR A 54 13.14 -9.17 6.37
C THR A 54 12.21 -8.19 7.08
N ASP A 55 11.08 -7.88 6.45
CA ASP A 55 10.04 -7.03 7.02
C ASP A 55 8.68 -7.74 6.96
N SER A 56 7.76 -7.33 7.82
CA SER A 56 6.38 -7.82 7.87
C SER A 56 5.44 -6.65 8.09
N ILE A 57 4.46 -6.51 7.20
CA ILE A 57 3.47 -5.44 7.26
C ILE A 57 2.11 -5.99 7.68
N ILE A 58 1.32 -5.14 8.34
CA ILE A 58 -0.06 -5.44 8.70
C ILE A 58 -0.97 -4.79 7.67
N VAL A 59 -1.83 -5.61 7.05
CA VAL A 59 -2.90 -5.12 6.18
C VAL A 59 -4.18 -5.12 6.99
N ASP A 60 -4.67 -3.92 7.29
CA ASP A 60 -5.89 -3.69 8.07
C ASP A 60 -7.04 -3.30 7.14
N VAL A 61 -8.22 -3.89 7.37
CA VAL A 61 -9.44 -3.66 6.57
C VAL A 61 -10.55 -3.19 7.50
N GLN A 62 -11.17 -2.06 7.15
CA GLN A 62 -12.26 -1.45 7.90
C GLN A 62 -13.47 -1.25 6.98
N PHE A 63 -14.68 -1.41 7.54
CA PHE A 63 -15.97 -1.23 6.87
C PHE A 63 -16.66 0.05 7.35
#